data_AF-A0A7C1XCN4-F1
#
_entry.id   AF-A0A7C1XCN4-F1
#
_cell.length_a   1.000
_cell.length_b   1.000
_cell.length_c   1.000
_cell.angle_alpha   90.00
_cell.angle_beta   90.00
_cell.angle_gamma   90.00
#
_symmetry.space_group_name_H-M   'P 1'
#
loop_
_entity.id
_entity.type
_entity.pdbx_description
1 polymer ?
#
loop_
_entity_poly.entity_id
_entity_poly.type
_entity_poly.pdbx_seq_one_letter_code
_entity_poly.pdbx_strand_id
1 'polypeptide(L)'
;RVGDTYLLLADVEAVGDGIVIERAGAVLEGGGRAIRGSGSGRGVVLVNAPSAAVMWLAISGFEYGIVVNSSSGCLVAGNRVVEGRVGIGLWGSLNCSVEGNVVEGSMVGVFLEGSGGASIANNELVGTGIYVRRSYGNRVAGNTVNGKPLIYLEGVSGREIAGSAGQVVLVRCMDLRVAGLFIANTSVGVLLSECEGVELFKVFTANCTIGIDIWNSTRCKVALSGASGCEVGLRLTHSSENLIDLFKGTSNSFGIFLDSSAGNRITRCSVEGCKQVGIALRLSSGNTFETCIVASNARGISLYRSDGNLFKGNAVWRNGCGVAINASSGNLLFDNEFVENRLHALLMDAGSNSWDDGSRGNFWSDLWETAKSGKPLGPYSLGEGNVDRHPLNASSLLVPVEVRTPIGYAEGSGWYLGNTTVKVKVWPGNFFFVVFDRWEDDKGRTLAATPEAQLIVTEPVELKAVWRIEYRTVAVTIVAGVLAFYARKRASKAR
;
A
#
# COMPACT_ATOMS: atom_id res chain seq x y z
N ARG A 1 8.91 30.23 -39.83
CA ARG A 1 10.20 29.51 -39.75
C ARG A 1 11.32 30.50 -40.04
N VAL A 2 12.35 30.55 -39.19
CA VAL A 2 13.57 31.35 -39.38
C VAL A 2 14.75 30.40 -39.20
N GLY A 3 15.49 30.09 -40.27
CA GLY A 3 16.52 29.05 -40.23
C GLY A 3 15.94 27.68 -39.87
N ASP A 4 16.42 27.07 -38.78
CA ASP A 4 15.91 25.81 -38.23
C ASP A 4 14.88 25.98 -37.11
N THR A 5 14.53 27.24 -36.81
CA THR A 5 13.56 27.59 -35.79
C THR A 5 12.14 27.72 -36.37
N TYR A 6 11.21 27.01 -35.75
CA TYR A 6 9.79 27.01 -36.00
C TYR A 6 9.12 27.72 -34.82
N LEU A 7 8.68 28.96 -35.05
CA LEU A 7 7.96 29.76 -34.08
C LEU A 7 6.48 29.40 -34.11
N LEU A 8 5.91 29.09 -32.94
CA LEU A 8 4.48 28.90 -32.81
C LEU A 8 3.77 30.26 -32.67
N LEU A 9 2.95 30.62 -33.66
CA LEU A 9 2.32 31.95 -33.72
C LEU A 9 0.95 32.00 -33.02
N ALA A 10 0.30 30.85 -32.83
CA ALA A 10 -1.00 30.70 -32.20
C ALA A 10 -1.08 29.37 -31.45
N ASP A 11 -2.02 29.25 -30.51
CA ASP A 11 -2.30 28.00 -29.81
C ASP A 11 -2.74 26.90 -30.81
N VAL A 12 -2.45 25.65 -30.47
CA VAL A 12 -2.79 24.45 -31.26
C VAL A 12 -3.72 23.56 -30.46
N GLU A 13 -4.82 23.16 -31.08
CA GLU A 13 -5.73 22.14 -30.55
C GLU A 13 -5.51 20.84 -31.35
N ALA A 14 -5.33 19.72 -30.66
CA ALA A 14 -5.03 18.44 -31.27
C ALA A 14 -6.01 17.33 -30.81
N VAL A 15 -6.45 16.51 -31.76
CA VAL A 15 -7.18 15.27 -31.51
C VAL A 15 -6.23 14.12 -31.80
N GLY A 16 -5.63 13.54 -30.75
CA GLY A 16 -4.55 12.56 -30.87
C GLY A 16 -3.19 13.17 -30.58
N ASP A 17 -2.19 12.91 -31.43
CA ASP A 17 -0.87 13.54 -31.29
C ASP A 17 -0.90 15.01 -31.72
N GLY A 18 -0.12 15.85 -31.05
CA GLY A 18 0.08 17.25 -31.41
C GLY A 18 1.14 17.42 -32.49
N ILE A 19 2.31 17.95 -32.11
CA ILE A 19 3.40 18.25 -33.05
C ILE A 19 4.42 17.12 -33.08
N VAL A 20 4.78 16.66 -34.28
CA VAL A 20 5.85 15.67 -34.48
C VAL A 20 7.04 16.33 -35.19
N ILE A 21 8.22 16.19 -34.59
CA ILE A 21 9.50 16.69 -35.07
C ILE A 21 10.35 15.48 -35.47
N GLU A 22 10.61 15.37 -36.76
CA GLU A 22 11.39 14.27 -37.35
C GLU A 22 12.74 14.77 -37.92
N ARG A 23 12.96 16.08 -37.88
CA ARG A 23 14.11 16.73 -38.49
C ARG A 23 15.18 17.01 -37.45
N ALA A 24 16.39 16.50 -37.70
CA ALA A 24 17.57 16.82 -36.90
C ALA A 24 17.81 18.34 -36.80
N GLY A 25 18.16 18.82 -35.61
CA GLY A 25 18.45 20.23 -35.35
C GLY A 25 17.23 21.17 -35.40
N ALA A 26 16.01 20.67 -35.64
CA ALA A 26 14.83 21.51 -35.66
C ALA A 26 14.52 22.06 -34.26
N VAL A 27 14.27 23.36 -34.17
CA VAL A 27 13.92 24.04 -32.91
C VAL A 27 12.46 24.45 -32.98
N LEU A 28 11.63 23.97 -32.07
CA LEU A 28 10.26 24.42 -31.86
C LEU A 28 10.22 25.39 -30.68
N GLU A 29 9.95 26.66 -30.95
CA GLU A 29 9.79 27.69 -29.92
C GLU A 29 8.33 28.09 -29.80
N GLY A 30 7.78 27.88 -28.61
CA GLY A 30 6.38 28.14 -28.31
C GLY A 30 6.06 29.59 -27.98
N GLY A 31 7.01 30.37 -27.45
CA GLY A 31 6.74 31.74 -26.98
C GLY A 31 5.63 31.82 -25.91
N GLY A 32 5.44 30.75 -25.14
CA GLY A 32 4.37 30.60 -24.13
C GLY A 32 3.02 30.11 -24.69
N ARG A 33 2.92 29.84 -26.00
CA ARG A 33 1.70 29.35 -26.64
C ARG A 33 1.34 27.93 -26.20
N ALA A 34 0.06 27.63 -26.26
CA ALA A 34 -0.47 26.35 -25.83
C ALA A 34 -0.53 25.32 -26.96
N ILE A 35 -0.25 24.06 -26.63
CA ILE A 35 -0.66 22.88 -27.38
C ILE A 35 -1.60 22.09 -26.46
N ARG A 36 -2.87 21.99 -26.84
CA ARG A 36 -3.93 21.37 -26.04
C ARG A 36 -4.44 20.11 -26.74
N GLY A 37 -4.47 19.01 -26.01
CA GLY A 37 -5.00 17.74 -26.48
C GLY A 37 -6.37 17.40 -25.90
N SER A 38 -6.97 16.32 -26.40
CA SER A 38 -8.29 15.82 -26.00
C SER A 38 -8.27 14.79 -24.85
N GLY A 39 -7.12 14.57 -24.21
CA GLY A 39 -6.91 13.57 -23.13
C GLY A 39 -6.25 12.27 -23.57
N SER A 40 -5.77 12.19 -24.82
CA SER A 40 -5.07 11.03 -25.38
C SER A 40 -3.91 11.48 -26.27
N GLY A 41 -3.05 10.55 -26.69
CA GLY A 41 -1.93 10.85 -27.59
C GLY A 41 -0.77 11.60 -26.91
N ARG A 42 0.12 12.14 -27.74
CA ARG A 42 1.38 12.78 -27.34
C ARG A 42 1.41 14.24 -27.76
N GLY A 43 1.74 15.15 -26.85
CA GLY A 43 1.72 16.60 -27.13
C GLY A 43 2.77 17.04 -28.14
N VAL A 44 4.05 16.82 -27.84
CA VAL A 44 5.16 17.05 -28.77
C VAL A 44 6.05 15.81 -28.82
N VAL A 45 6.37 15.34 -30.02
CA VAL A 45 7.18 14.13 -30.23
C VAL A 45 8.41 14.48 -31.05
N LEU A 46 9.60 14.20 -30.52
CA LEU A 46 10.86 14.18 -31.26
C LEU A 46 11.18 12.73 -31.56
N VAL A 47 11.21 12.35 -32.84
CA VAL A 47 11.46 10.98 -33.26
C VAL A 47 12.54 10.96 -34.34
N ASN A 48 13.63 10.23 -34.08
CA ASN A 48 14.81 10.20 -34.95
C ASN A 48 15.32 11.60 -35.32
N ALA A 49 15.19 12.55 -34.39
CA ALA A 49 15.47 13.97 -34.59
C ALA A 49 16.59 14.43 -33.65
N PRO A 50 17.85 13.97 -33.87
CA PRO A 50 18.96 14.34 -33.01
C PRO A 50 19.18 15.86 -33.00
N SER A 51 19.62 16.38 -31.85
CA SER A 51 19.88 17.82 -31.64
C SER A 51 18.67 18.74 -31.84
N ALA A 52 17.46 18.20 -31.90
CA ALA A 52 16.24 19.00 -31.96
C ALA A 52 15.92 19.61 -30.59
N ALA A 53 15.15 20.69 -30.58
CA ALA A 53 14.80 21.40 -29.36
C ALA A 53 13.31 21.75 -29.30
N VAL A 54 12.76 21.71 -28.09
CA VAL A 54 11.38 22.11 -27.77
C VAL A 54 11.43 23.04 -26.57
N MET A 55 10.99 24.28 -26.77
CA MET A 55 11.12 25.29 -25.73
C MET A 55 9.94 26.24 -25.62
N TRP A 56 9.68 26.66 -24.38
CA TRP A 56 8.68 27.67 -24.04
C TRP A 56 7.26 27.37 -24.52
N LEU A 57 6.81 26.13 -24.39
CA LEU A 57 5.42 25.73 -24.66
C LEU A 57 4.62 25.51 -23.37
N ALA A 58 3.32 25.75 -23.44
CA ALA A 58 2.36 25.24 -22.47
C ALA A 58 1.65 24.00 -23.06
N ILE A 59 1.80 22.84 -22.45
CA ILE A 59 1.29 21.56 -22.98
C ILE A 59 0.34 20.95 -21.96
N SER A 60 -0.86 20.58 -22.39
CA SER A 60 -1.89 19.98 -21.53
C SER A 60 -2.85 19.09 -22.31
N GLY A 61 -3.53 18.17 -21.62
CA GLY A 61 -4.57 17.34 -22.24
C GLY A 61 -4.02 16.21 -23.10
N PHE A 62 -2.84 15.68 -22.78
CA PHE A 62 -2.25 14.53 -23.45
C PHE A 62 -1.97 13.41 -22.46
N GLU A 63 -1.92 12.17 -22.95
CA GLU A 63 -1.44 11.05 -22.13
C GLU A 63 0.07 11.17 -21.89
N TYR A 64 0.82 11.67 -22.89
CA TYR A 64 2.24 11.99 -22.81
C TYR A 64 2.47 13.44 -23.24
N GLY A 65 3.15 14.25 -22.42
CA GLY A 65 3.38 15.66 -22.73
C GLY A 65 4.42 15.86 -23.84
N ILE A 66 5.70 15.73 -23.52
CA ILE A 66 6.83 15.81 -24.45
C ILE A 66 7.54 14.46 -24.50
N VAL A 67 7.72 13.92 -25.71
CA VAL A 67 8.34 12.62 -25.95
C VAL A 67 9.58 12.80 -26.80
N VAL A 68 10.74 12.41 -26.27
CA VAL A 68 12.00 12.32 -27.02
C VAL A 68 12.32 10.84 -27.21
N ASN A 69 12.24 10.36 -28.44
CA ASN A 69 12.44 8.95 -28.76
C ASN A 69 13.58 8.80 -29.78
N SER A 70 14.58 7.99 -29.42
CA SER A 70 15.74 7.69 -30.27
C SER A 70 16.38 8.95 -30.86
N SER A 71 16.42 10.04 -30.09
CA SER A 71 16.85 11.37 -30.54
C SER A 71 17.86 11.94 -29.55
N SER A 72 19.15 11.80 -29.86
CA SER A 72 20.23 12.19 -28.95
C SER A 72 20.55 13.69 -29.03
N GLY A 73 21.02 14.27 -27.94
CA GLY A 73 21.46 15.67 -27.88
C GLY A 73 20.31 16.68 -27.92
N CYS A 74 19.08 16.27 -27.66
CA CYS A 74 17.92 17.16 -27.73
C CYS A 74 17.81 18.07 -26.50
N LEU A 75 17.18 19.23 -26.68
CA LEU A 75 16.91 20.20 -25.61
C LEU A 75 15.41 20.35 -25.37
N VAL A 76 14.96 20.11 -24.15
CA VAL A 76 13.58 20.36 -23.70
C VAL A 76 13.65 21.42 -22.60
N ALA A 77 13.33 22.67 -22.92
CA ALA A 77 13.63 23.80 -22.02
C ALA A 77 12.49 24.80 -21.81
N GLY A 78 12.27 25.21 -20.56
CA GLY A 78 11.33 26.28 -20.23
C GLY A 78 9.86 25.96 -20.56
N ASN A 79 9.49 24.68 -20.69
CA ASN A 79 8.13 24.27 -20.98
C ASN A 79 7.32 24.10 -19.70
N ARG A 80 6.01 24.33 -19.78
CA ARG A 80 5.05 23.97 -18.75
C ARG A 80 4.19 22.80 -19.23
N VAL A 81 4.28 21.65 -18.56
CA VAL A 81 3.54 20.43 -18.92
C VAL A 81 2.59 20.07 -17.79
N VAL A 82 1.31 19.90 -18.10
CA VAL A 82 0.25 19.70 -17.12
C VAL A 82 -0.48 18.38 -17.36
N GLU A 83 -0.57 17.59 -16.29
CA GLU A 83 -1.27 16.31 -16.20
C GLU A 83 -0.75 15.26 -17.19
N GLY A 84 -1.44 14.12 -17.26
CA GLY A 84 -1.04 12.98 -18.11
C GLY A 84 -0.27 11.89 -17.38
N ARG A 85 0.01 10.79 -18.09
CA ARG A 85 0.76 9.64 -17.58
C ARG A 85 2.24 9.98 -17.44
N VAL A 86 2.83 10.61 -18.46
CA VAL A 86 4.22 11.06 -18.45
C VAL A 86 4.29 12.51 -18.91
N GLY A 87 4.88 13.39 -18.10
CA GLY A 87 5.07 14.80 -18.47
C GLY A 87 6.12 14.94 -19.59
N ILE A 88 7.37 14.62 -19.28
CA ILE A 88 8.50 14.64 -20.22
C ILE A 88 9.17 13.28 -20.19
N GLY A 89 9.34 12.62 -21.32
CA GLY A 89 9.99 11.31 -21.38
C GLY A 89 11.13 11.24 -22.40
N LEU A 90 12.24 10.65 -21.97
CA LEU A 90 13.42 10.35 -22.79
C LEU A 90 13.54 8.83 -22.95
N TRP A 91 13.30 8.33 -24.15
CA TRP A 91 13.42 6.91 -24.50
C TRP A 91 14.59 6.70 -25.47
N GLY A 92 15.61 5.96 -25.04
CA GLY A 92 16.79 5.66 -25.86
C GLY A 92 17.48 6.90 -26.43
N SER A 93 17.46 8.01 -25.68
CA SER A 93 17.85 9.33 -26.17
C SER A 93 18.99 9.89 -25.33
N LEU A 94 20.22 9.73 -25.83
CA LEU A 94 21.44 10.03 -25.07
C LEU A 94 21.77 11.53 -25.07
N ASN A 95 22.44 11.99 -24.02
CA ASN A 95 23.00 13.34 -23.92
C ASN A 95 21.96 14.47 -24.11
N CYS A 96 20.69 14.22 -23.79
CA CYS A 96 19.64 15.24 -23.85
C CYS A 96 19.67 16.15 -22.62
N SER A 97 19.12 17.35 -22.77
CA SER A 97 18.96 18.34 -21.72
C SER A 97 17.47 18.59 -21.46
N VAL A 98 17.07 18.52 -20.19
CA VAL A 98 15.72 18.85 -19.69
C VAL A 98 15.89 19.93 -18.64
N GLU A 99 15.65 21.19 -19.02
CA GLU A 99 16.08 22.35 -18.23
C GLU A 99 14.99 23.39 -18.00
N GLY A 100 14.82 23.84 -16.76
CA GLY A 100 13.92 24.96 -16.45
C GLY A 100 12.43 24.70 -16.75
N ASN A 101 12.00 23.43 -16.81
CA ASN A 101 10.61 23.09 -17.07
C ASN A 101 9.80 23.04 -15.79
N VAL A 102 8.50 23.32 -15.90
CA VAL A 102 7.51 23.12 -14.84
C VAL A 102 6.63 21.94 -15.24
N VAL A 103 6.60 20.88 -14.45
CA VAL A 103 5.77 19.69 -14.72
C VAL A 103 4.83 19.46 -13.54
N GLU A 104 3.52 19.43 -13.82
CA GLU A 104 2.49 19.46 -12.78
C GLU A 104 1.50 18.31 -12.94
N GLY A 105 1.29 17.54 -11.88
CA GLY A 105 0.19 16.56 -11.79
C GLY A 105 0.31 15.31 -12.68
N SER A 106 1.39 15.14 -13.44
CA SER A 106 1.62 13.90 -14.21
C SER A 106 1.97 12.73 -13.27
N MET A 107 1.57 11.50 -13.60
CA MET A 107 1.95 10.32 -12.79
C MET A 107 3.48 10.16 -12.69
N VAL A 108 4.16 10.30 -13.83
CA VAL A 108 5.62 10.44 -13.92
C VAL A 108 5.94 11.80 -14.53
N GLY A 109 6.71 12.63 -13.82
CA GLY A 109 7.02 13.99 -14.25
C GLY A 109 8.07 13.99 -15.34
N VAL A 110 9.27 13.48 -15.01
CA VAL A 110 10.35 13.27 -15.98
C VAL A 110 10.76 11.80 -15.98
N PHE A 111 10.65 11.13 -17.12
CA PHE A 111 10.99 9.72 -17.28
C PHE A 111 12.25 9.53 -18.13
N LEU A 112 13.19 8.71 -17.64
CA LEU A 112 14.39 8.32 -18.38
C LEU A 112 14.44 6.81 -18.50
N GLU A 113 14.42 6.30 -19.73
CA GLU A 113 14.62 4.88 -20.04
C GLU A 113 15.69 4.72 -21.11
N GLY A 114 16.82 4.10 -20.75
CA GLY A 114 17.93 3.91 -21.68
C GLY A 114 18.56 5.22 -22.19
N SER A 115 18.45 6.31 -21.42
CA SER A 115 18.79 7.67 -21.83
C SER A 115 19.92 8.24 -20.94
N GLY A 116 21.14 7.74 -21.13
CA GLY A 116 22.31 8.17 -20.36
C GLY A 116 22.90 9.51 -20.80
N GLY A 117 23.72 10.11 -19.93
CA GLY A 117 24.41 11.38 -20.19
C GLY A 117 23.51 12.62 -20.11
N ALA A 118 22.29 12.49 -19.57
CA ALA A 118 21.31 13.56 -19.57
C ALA A 118 21.66 14.69 -18.57
N SER A 119 21.37 15.93 -18.94
CA SER A 119 21.34 17.08 -18.03
C SER A 119 19.90 17.32 -17.60
N ILE A 120 19.59 17.18 -16.31
CA ILE A 120 18.27 17.50 -15.76
C ILE A 120 18.49 18.61 -14.74
N ALA A 121 18.18 19.85 -15.10
CA ALA A 121 18.51 20.98 -14.24
C ALA A 121 17.39 22.00 -14.09
N ASN A 122 17.26 22.52 -12.86
CA ASN A 122 16.36 23.63 -12.52
C ASN A 122 14.89 23.40 -12.93
N ASN A 123 14.43 22.15 -12.94
CA ASN A 123 13.02 21.84 -13.18
C ASN A 123 12.23 21.90 -11.87
N GLU A 124 10.99 22.36 -11.96
CA GLU A 124 10.01 22.38 -10.88
C GLU A 124 8.97 21.29 -11.11
N LEU A 125 8.91 20.31 -10.20
CA LEU A 125 8.03 19.15 -10.29
C LEU A 125 6.97 19.26 -9.18
N VAL A 126 5.71 19.49 -9.56
CA VAL A 126 4.60 19.71 -8.63
C VAL A 126 3.65 18.52 -8.67
N GLY A 127 3.46 17.85 -7.54
CA GLY A 127 2.67 16.62 -7.44
C GLY A 127 3.27 15.45 -8.22
N THR A 128 4.53 15.53 -8.63
CA THR A 128 5.20 14.58 -9.49
C THR A 128 6.70 14.52 -9.20
N GLY A 129 7.44 13.66 -9.89
CA GLY A 129 8.88 13.47 -9.70
C GLY A 129 9.58 12.94 -10.93
N ILE A 130 10.83 12.53 -10.76
CA ILE A 130 11.61 11.86 -11.80
C ILE A 130 11.53 10.35 -11.63
N TYR A 131 11.64 9.58 -12.72
CA TYR A 131 11.84 8.15 -12.64
C TYR A 131 12.91 7.71 -13.65
N VAL A 132 13.99 7.10 -13.14
CA VAL A 132 15.20 6.82 -13.90
C VAL A 132 15.43 5.31 -14.00
N ARG A 133 15.47 4.78 -15.21
CA ARG A 133 15.69 3.35 -15.50
C ARG A 133 16.76 3.19 -16.56
N ARG A 134 17.74 2.32 -16.29
CA ARG A 134 18.83 1.99 -17.24
C ARG A 134 19.49 3.23 -17.86
N SER A 135 19.60 4.31 -17.10
CA SER A 135 20.04 5.61 -17.59
C SER A 135 21.09 6.12 -16.62
N TYR A 136 22.31 6.36 -17.13
CA TYR A 136 23.50 6.56 -16.31
C TYR A 136 24.33 7.74 -16.79
N GLY A 137 25.26 8.21 -15.96
CA GLY A 137 26.11 9.35 -16.24
C GLY A 137 25.33 10.66 -16.29
N ASN A 138 24.21 10.76 -15.56
CA ASN A 138 23.34 11.92 -15.61
C ASN A 138 23.82 13.01 -14.66
N ARG A 139 23.59 14.27 -15.05
CA ARG A 139 23.85 15.45 -14.23
C ARG A 139 22.53 16.02 -13.78
N VAL A 140 22.22 15.88 -12.49
CA VAL A 140 20.94 16.29 -11.92
C VAL A 140 21.20 17.36 -10.86
N ALA A 141 20.76 18.60 -11.09
CA ALA A 141 21.07 19.74 -10.21
C ALA A 141 19.95 20.78 -10.16
N GLY A 142 19.71 21.37 -9.00
CA GLY A 142 18.77 22.51 -8.85
C GLY A 142 17.29 22.17 -9.08
N ASN A 143 16.92 20.89 -9.23
CA ASN A 143 15.52 20.50 -9.40
C ASN A 143 14.80 20.46 -8.05
N THR A 144 13.53 20.86 -8.07
CA THR A 144 12.64 20.77 -6.91
C THR A 144 11.48 19.82 -7.17
N VAL A 145 11.08 19.09 -6.13
CA VAL A 145 9.85 18.31 -6.06
C VAL A 145 9.03 18.87 -4.92
N ASN A 146 7.85 19.42 -5.22
CA ASN A 146 6.97 20.08 -4.25
C ASN A 146 7.71 21.15 -3.42
N GLY A 147 8.55 21.96 -4.08
CA GLY A 147 9.35 23.01 -3.44
C GLY A 147 10.53 22.53 -2.58
N LYS A 148 10.77 21.22 -2.50
CA LYS A 148 11.92 20.63 -1.79
C LYS A 148 12.97 20.12 -2.78
N PRO A 149 14.25 20.04 -2.41
CA PRO A 149 15.29 19.54 -3.31
C PRO A 149 15.05 18.07 -3.68
N LEU A 150 15.30 17.75 -4.95
CA LEU A 150 15.49 16.38 -5.42
C LEU A 150 16.92 15.93 -5.09
N ILE A 151 17.05 14.86 -4.31
CA ILE A 151 18.35 14.25 -4.05
C ILE A 151 18.59 13.18 -5.12
N TYR A 152 19.58 13.41 -5.97
CA TYR A 152 20.06 12.42 -6.94
C TYR A 152 21.53 12.14 -6.67
N LEU A 153 21.88 10.88 -6.43
CA LEU A 153 23.26 10.42 -6.33
C LEU A 153 23.49 9.27 -7.30
N GLU A 154 24.67 9.29 -7.93
CA GLU A 154 25.09 8.25 -8.84
C GLU A 154 26.54 7.84 -8.56
N GLY A 155 26.77 6.54 -8.37
CA GLY A 155 28.13 6.00 -8.15
C GLY A 155 28.77 6.41 -6.81
N VAL A 156 27.97 6.80 -5.82
CA VAL A 156 28.47 7.30 -4.52
C VAL A 156 28.45 6.18 -3.46
N SER A 157 29.43 6.19 -2.56
CA SER A 157 29.48 5.24 -1.43
C SER A 157 29.75 5.89 -0.06
N GLY A 158 29.44 5.14 1.01
CA GLY A 158 29.85 5.42 2.40
C GLY A 158 29.33 6.72 3.02
N ARG A 159 28.13 7.16 2.65
CA ARG A 159 27.54 8.45 3.07
C ARG A 159 26.14 8.27 3.69
N GLU A 160 25.83 9.14 4.65
CA GLU A 160 24.46 9.32 5.16
C GLU A 160 23.74 10.48 4.48
N ILE A 161 22.47 10.25 4.14
CA ILE A 161 21.52 11.23 3.59
C ILE A 161 20.42 11.45 4.63
N ALA A 162 20.32 12.68 5.13
CA ALA A 162 19.31 13.11 6.08
C ALA A 162 18.82 14.52 5.75
N GLY A 163 17.73 14.97 6.40
CA GLY A 163 17.19 16.31 6.24
C GLY A 163 15.85 16.33 5.52
N SER A 164 15.71 17.19 4.51
CA SER A 164 14.47 17.36 3.76
C SER A 164 14.72 17.10 2.28
N ALA A 165 13.91 16.23 1.68
CA ALA A 165 13.92 15.94 0.26
C ALA A 165 12.48 15.90 -0.27
N GLY A 166 12.28 16.34 -1.50
CA GLY A 166 11.02 16.13 -2.22
C GLY A 166 10.96 14.74 -2.86
N GLN A 167 12.11 14.16 -3.15
CA GLN A 167 12.31 12.83 -3.70
C GLN A 167 13.78 12.41 -3.51
N VAL A 168 14.04 11.10 -3.42
CA VAL A 168 15.41 10.54 -3.42
C VAL A 168 15.57 9.52 -4.55
N VAL A 169 16.64 9.67 -5.34
CA VAL A 169 17.01 8.74 -6.41
C VAL A 169 18.49 8.38 -6.25
N LEU A 170 18.76 7.11 -6.01
CA LEU A 170 20.10 6.55 -5.89
C LEU A 170 20.33 5.59 -7.03
N VAL A 171 21.39 5.84 -7.81
CA VAL A 171 21.77 5.03 -8.97
C VAL A 171 23.17 4.48 -8.73
N ARG A 172 23.37 3.15 -8.78
CA ARG A 172 24.70 2.53 -8.62
C ARG A 172 25.44 2.97 -7.36
N CYS A 173 24.70 3.19 -6.28
CA CYS A 173 25.27 3.60 -5.00
C CYS A 173 25.54 2.38 -4.12
N MET A 174 26.55 2.49 -3.23
CA MET A 174 26.95 1.41 -2.34
C MET A 174 27.06 1.87 -0.89
N ASP A 175 26.63 1.05 0.07
CA ASP A 175 26.85 1.30 1.50
C ASP A 175 26.43 2.71 1.97
N LEU A 176 25.27 3.17 1.47
CA LEU A 176 24.67 4.45 1.87
C LEU A 176 23.58 4.24 2.91
N ARG A 177 23.33 5.26 3.73
CA ARG A 177 22.19 5.30 4.65
C ARG A 177 21.29 6.48 4.35
N VAL A 178 20.01 6.26 4.12
CA VAL A 178 18.98 7.31 4.01
C VAL A 178 18.12 7.26 5.26
N ALA A 179 18.09 8.35 6.03
CA ALA A 179 17.48 8.34 7.35
C ALA A 179 16.48 9.49 7.58
N GLY A 180 15.33 9.16 8.18
CA GLY A 180 14.42 10.14 8.79
C GLY A 180 13.69 11.05 7.80
N LEU A 181 13.40 10.57 6.59
CA LEU A 181 12.73 11.36 5.56
C LEU A 181 11.22 11.11 5.53
N PHE A 182 10.46 12.18 5.31
CA PHE A 182 9.03 12.12 4.94
C PHE A 182 8.83 12.73 3.55
N ILE A 183 8.41 11.89 2.60
CA ILE A 183 8.28 12.22 1.18
C ILE A 183 6.84 11.96 0.73
N ALA A 184 6.22 12.90 0.03
CA ALA A 184 4.83 12.74 -0.39
C ALA A 184 4.51 13.42 -1.72
N ASN A 185 3.44 12.95 -2.35
CA ASN A 185 2.86 13.53 -3.56
C ASN A 185 3.88 13.62 -4.72
N THR A 186 4.57 12.51 -5.01
CA THR A 186 5.56 12.44 -6.08
C THR A 186 5.42 11.13 -6.85
N SER A 187 6.11 11.02 -7.99
CA SER A 187 6.08 9.80 -8.82
C SER A 187 6.63 8.59 -8.06
N VAL A 188 7.87 8.69 -7.60
CA VAL A 188 8.52 7.66 -6.77
C VAL A 188 9.13 8.34 -5.57
N GLY A 189 8.76 7.95 -4.34
CA GLY A 189 9.28 8.59 -3.13
C GLY A 189 10.79 8.39 -2.98
N VAL A 190 11.22 7.13 -2.96
CA VAL A 190 12.62 6.72 -2.96
C VAL A 190 12.86 5.66 -4.01
N LEU A 191 13.84 5.87 -4.90
CA LEU A 191 14.31 4.88 -5.87
C LEU A 191 15.74 4.44 -5.53
N LEU A 192 15.93 3.13 -5.38
CA LEU A 192 17.22 2.45 -5.43
C LEU A 192 17.33 1.73 -6.77
N SER A 193 18.28 2.14 -7.60
CA SER A 193 18.50 1.58 -8.93
C SER A 193 19.93 1.06 -9.00
N GLU A 194 20.09 -0.27 -9.19
CA GLU A 194 21.42 -0.91 -9.22
C GLU A 194 22.28 -0.63 -7.97
N CYS A 195 21.65 -0.52 -6.80
CA CYS A 195 22.36 -0.24 -5.55
C CYS A 195 22.77 -1.53 -4.82
N GLU A 196 23.83 -1.44 -4.01
CA GLU A 196 24.26 -2.51 -3.10
C GLU A 196 24.38 -1.98 -1.67
N GLY A 197 23.90 -2.73 -0.68
CA GLY A 197 24.16 -2.41 0.73
C GLY A 197 23.53 -1.11 1.25
N VAL A 198 22.57 -0.52 0.52
CA VAL A 198 21.92 0.74 0.94
C VAL A 198 20.87 0.48 2.01
N GLU A 199 20.89 1.26 3.09
CA GLU A 199 19.90 1.21 4.17
C GLU A 199 18.94 2.42 4.12
N LEU A 200 17.64 2.14 4.03
CA LEU A 200 16.56 3.08 4.26
C LEU A 200 16.05 2.89 5.70
N PHE A 201 16.21 3.90 6.55
CA PHE A 201 15.84 3.83 7.96
C PHE A 201 14.90 4.96 8.35
N LYS A 202 13.70 4.64 8.86
CA LYS A 202 12.67 5.64 9.20
C LYS A 202 12.33 6.55 8.01
N VAL A 203 12.16 5.95 6.84
CA VAL A 203 11.71 6.63 5.63
C VAL A 203 10.22 6.39 5.45
N PHE A 204 9.44 7.45 5.35
CA PHE A 204 7.99 7.38 5.22
C PHE A 204 7.54 8.08 3.94
N THR A 205 6.81 7.35 3.10
CA THR A 205 6.32 7.84 1.80
C THR A 205 4.79 7.88 1.76
N ALA A 206 4.19 8.90 1.17
CA ALA A 206 2.73 9.00 1.08
C ALA A 206 2.23 9.50 -0.28
N ASN A 207 1.08 8.98 -0.73
CA ASN A 207 0.40 9.42 -1.95
C ASN A 207 1.32 9.49 -3.18
N CYS A 208 2.16 8.47 -3.35
CA CYS A 208 3.06 8.35 -4.49
C CYS A 208 2.52 7.32 -5.49
N THR A 209 2.96 7.37 -6.75
CA THR A 209 2.74 6.21 -7.63
C THR A 209 3.45 5.00 -7.02
N ILE A 210 4.71 5.18 -6.61
CA ILE A 210 5.45 4.17 -5.85
C ILE A 210 6.07 4.83 -4.62
N GLY A 211 5.85 4.26 -3.44
CA GLY A 211 6.49 4.75 -2.22
C GLY A 211 7.99 4.54 -2.26
N ILE A 212 8.41 3.27 -2.16
CA ILE A 212 9.82 2.85 -2.22
C ILE A 212 9.98 1.84 -3.36
N ASP A 213 10.90 2.12 -4.28
CA ASP A 213 11.21 1.25 -5.42
C ASP A 213 12.66 0.76 -5.35
N ILE A 214 12.84 -0.55 -5.29
CA ILE A 214 14.14 -1.23 -5.24
C ILE A 214 14.28 -2.03 -6.53
N TRP A 215 15.01 -1.45 -7.48
CA TRP A 215 15.17 -1.99 -8.82
C TRP A 215 16.60 -2.48 -9.03
N ASN A 216 16.74 -3.73 -9.46
CA ASN A 216 18.00 -4.41 -9.76
C ASN A 216 19.07 -4.23 -8.66
N SER A 217 18.65 -4.29 -7.39
CA SER A 217 19.51 -3.96 -6.25
C SER A 217 19.66 -5.15 -5.30
N THR A 218 20.78 -5.18 -4.58
CA THR A 218 21.13 -6.30 -3.72
C THR A 218 21.57 -5.87 -2.33
N ARG A 219 21.32 -6.71 -1.32
CA ARG A 219 21.77 -6.48 0.06
C ARG A 219 21.33 -5.14 0.66
N CYS A 220 20.31 -4.52 0.10
CA CYS A 220 19.73 -3.30 0.64
C CYS A 220 18.81 -3.64 1.82
N LYS A 221 18.65 -2.70 2.73
CA LYS A 221 17.82 -2.83 3.92
C LYS A 221 16.78 -1.73 3.99
N VAL A 222 15.52 -2.08 4.23
CA VAL A 222 14.46 -1.14 4.57
C VAL A 222 14.01 -1.45 5.99
N ALA A 223 14.23 -0.52 6.92
CA ALA A 223 13.96 -0.72 8.33
C ALA A 223 13.13 0.42 8.94
N LEU A 224 12.15 0.06 9.78
CA LEU A 224 11.29 1.02 10.50
C LEU A 224 10.67 2.09 9.57
N SER A 225 10.34 1.69 8.35
CA SER A 225 9.93 2.58 7.26
C SER A 225 8.48 2.27 6.86
N GLY A 226 7.86 3.10 6.03
CA GLY A 226 6.47 2.86 5.65
C GLY A 226 6.01 3.59 4.41
N ALA A 227 4.92 3.10 3.82
CA ALA A 227 4.27 3.74 2.69
C ALA A 227 2.74 3.72 2.85
N SER A 228 2.09 4.85 2.56
CA SER A 228 0.65 4.98 2.68
C SER A 228 -0.02 5.67 1.48
N GLY A 229 -1.20 5.20 1.09
CA GLY A 229 -1.99 5.83 0.02
C GLY A 229 -1.33 5.81 -1.36
N CYS A 230 -0.32 4.95 -1.57
CA CYS A 230 0.40 4.82 -2.83
C CYS A 230 -0.28 3.79 -3.75
N GLU A 231 -0.01 3.84 -5.06
CA GLU A 231 -0.41 2.72 -5.94
C GLU A 231 0.38 1.45 -5.55
N VAL A 232 1.70 1.56 -5.40
CA VAL A 232 2.53 0.51 -4.80
C VAL A 232 3.28 1.08 -3.59
N GLY A 233 3.11 0.47 -2.42
CA GLY A 233 3.79 0.91 -1.20
C GLY A 233 5.30 0.70 -1.29
N LEU A 234 5.71 -0.56 -1.48
CA LEU A 234 7.10 -0.96 -1.65
C LEU A 234 7.23 -1.98 -2.77
N ARG A 235 8.13 -1.73 -3.72
CA ARG A 235 8.37 -2.60 -4.87
C ARG A 235 9.81 -3.10 -4.91
N LEU A 236 9.99 -4.41 -5.15
CA LEU A 236 11.26 -5.01 -5.51
C LEU A 236 11.14 -5.57 -6.93
N THR A 237 12.03 -5.16 -7.83
CA THR A 237 12.03 -5.67 -9.22
C THR A 237 13.43 -6.09 -9.64
N HIS A 238 13.62 -7.34 -10.06
CA HIS A 238 14.94 -7.92 -10.37
C HIS A 238 15.94 -7.82 -9.22
N SER A 239 15.45 -7.85 -7.97
CA SER A 239 16.24 -7.55 -6.78
C SER A 239 16.42 -8.80 -5.91
N SER A 240 17.57 -8.93 -5.26
CA SER A 240 17.89 -10.12 -4.45
C SER A 240 18.63 -9.82 -3.16
N GLU A 241 18.55 -10.75 -2.19
CA GLU A 241 19.26 -10.66 -0.91
C GLU A 241 18.92 -9.40 -0.08
N ASN A 242 17.77 -8.78 -0.30
CA ASN A 242 17.36 -7.59 0.45
C ASN A 242 16.63 -7.94 1.75
N LEU A 243 16.76 -7.08 2.75
CA LEU A 243 16.05 -7.20 4.04
C LEU A 243 15.01 -6.08 4.18
N ILE A 244 13.74 -6.45 4.22
CA ILE A 244 12.63 -5.54 4.55
C ILE A 244 12.15 -5.90 5.94
N ASP A 245 12.38 -5.02 6.91
CA ASP A 245 12.11 -5.29 8.32
C ASP A 245 11.31 -4.16 8.96
N LEU A 246 10.24 -4.51 9.67
CA LEU A 246 9.37 -3.52 10.33
C LEU A 246 8.86 -2.44 9.36
N PHE A 247 8.52 -2.85 8.13
CA PHE A 247 7.86 -1.98 7.17
C PHE A 247 6.36 -1.91 7.43
N LYS A 248 5.79 -0.70 7.38
CA LYS A 248 4.35 -0.46 7.51
C LYS A 248 3.74 0.04 6.20
N GLY A 249 2.95 -0.80 5.53
CA GLY A 249 2.19 -0.46 4.33
C GLY A 249 0.69 -0.32 4.64
N THR A 250 0.10 0.86 4.43
CA THR A 250 -1.32 1.08 4.72
C THR A 250 -2.09 1.77 3.60
N SER A 251 -3.27 1.27 3.26
CA SER A 251 -4.17 1.92 2.29
C SER A 251 -3.57 2.12 0.89
N ASN A 252 -2.61 1.26 0.50
CA ASN A 252 -2.03 1.26 -0.84
C ASN A 252 -2.91 0.45 -1.82
N SER A 253 -2.72 0.54 -3.13
CA SER A 253 -3.35 -0.46 -4.03
C SER A 253 -2.67 -1.82 -3.85
N PHE A 254 -1.32 -1.83 -3.93
CA PHE A 254 -0.45 -2.93 -3.56
C PHE A 254 0.42 -2.54 -2.37
N GLY A 255 0.50 -3.38 -1.35
CA GLY A 255 1.34 -3.12 -0.17
C GLY A 255 2.83 -3.33 -0.43
N ILE A 256 3.23 -4.59 -0.55
CA ILE A 256 4.58 -5.03 -0.92
C ILE A 256 4.47 -5.85 -2.20
N PHE A 257 5.22 -5.47 -3.24
CA PHE A 257 5.20 -6.16 -4.53
C PHE A 257 6.61 -6.59 -4.95
N LEU A 258 6.79 -7.90 -5.12
CA LEU A 258 8.00 -8.50 -5.68
C LEU A 258 7.72 -8.95 -7.11
N ASP A 259 8.57 -8.50 -8.04
CA ASP A 259 8.57 -8.91 -9.43
C ASP A 259 9.95 -9.42 -9.83
N SER A 260 10.02 -10.66 -10.33
CA SER A 260 11.27 -11.25 -10.82
C SER A 260 12.41 -11.18 -9.79
N SER A 261 12.08 -11.35 -8.51
CA SER A 261 12.97 -11.09 -7.36
C SER A 261 13.11 -12.35 -6.48
N ALA A 262 14.32 -12.58 -5.94
CA ALA A 262 14.64 -13.84 -5.26
C ALA A 262 15.53 -13.66 -4.04
N GLY A 263 15.43 -14.57 -3.05
CA GLY A 263 16.31 -14.55 -1.88
C GLY A 263 16.11 -13.36 -0.94
N ASN A 264 14.98 -12.65 -1.02
CA ASN A 264 14.70 -11.53 -0.14
C ASN A 264 14.05 -11.99 1.16
N ARG A 265 14.29 -11.26 2.24
CA ARG A 265 13.73 -11.51 3.57
C ARG A 265 12.82 -10.36 3.98
N ILE A 266 11.55 -10.66 4.19
CA ILE A 266 10.53 -9.70 4.60
C ILE A 266 10.06 -10.12 5.98
N THR A 267 10.43 -9.37 7.01
CA THR A 267 10.21 -9.75 8.41
C THR A 267 9.47 -8.67 9.19
N ARG A 268 8.56 -9.08 10.09
CA ARG A 268 7.89 -8.16 11.04
C ARG A 268 7.19 -6.97 10.39
N CYS A 269 6.77 -7.12 9.14
CA CYS A 269 6.08 -6.06 8.39
C CYS A 269 4.57 -6.11 8.66
N SER A 270 3.91 -4.95 8.62
CA SER A 270 2.45 -4.82 8.69
C SER A 270 1.94 -4.23 7.38
N VAL A 271 1.04 -4.94 6.71
CA VAL A 271 0.47 -4.57 5.41
C VAL A 271 -1.05 -4.66 5.47
N GLU A 272 -1.69 -3.49 5.53
CA GLU A 272 -3.08 -3.39 5.94
C GLU A 272 -3.92 -2.49 5.05
N GLY A 273 -5.17 -2.90 4.80
CA GLY A 273 -6.17 -2.06 4.13
C GLY A 273 -5.85 -1.79 2.65
N CYS A 274 -5.07 -2.64 1.99
CA CYS A 274 -4.72 -2.44 0.59
C CYS A 274 -5.92 -2.75 -0.33
N LYS A 275 -6.14 -1.89 -1.33
CA LYS A 275 -7.30 -1.99 -2.23
C LYS A 275 -7.29 -3.26 -3.08
N GLN A 276 -6.10 -3.78 -3.42
CA GLN A 276 -5.94 -4.95 -4.28
C GLN A 276 -5.23 -6.09 -3.55
N VAL A 277 -3.93 -5.98 -3.29
CA VAL A 277 -3.15 -7.07 -2.67
C VAL A 277 -2.24 -6.52 -1.58
N GLY A 278 -2.20 -7.19 -0.42
CA GLY A 278 -1.24 -6.88 0.63
C GLY A 278 0.19 -7.20 0.17
N ILE A 279 0.49 -8.49 0.02
CA ILE A 279 1.80 -8.98 -0.45
C ILE A 279 1.62 -9.71 -1.78
N ALA A 280 2.26 -9.21 -2.84
CA ALA A 280 2.19 -9.80 -4.18
C ALA A 280 3.57 -10.27 -4.64
N LEU A 281 3.62 -11.49 -5.18
CA LEU A 281 4.79 -12.08 -5.82
C LEU A 281 4.45 -12.45 -7.26
N ARG A 282 5.23 -11.94 -8.21
CA ARG A 282 5.19 -12.34 -9.60
C ARG A 282 6.58 -12.80 -10.02
N LEU A 283 6.69 -14.01 -10.58
CA LEU A 283 7.97 -14.56 -11.05
C LEU A 283 9.07 -14.51 -9.97
N SER A 284 8.70 -14.63 -8.69
CA SER A 284 9.58 -14.32 -7.56
C SER A 284 9.71 -15.54 -6.64
N SER A 285 10.87 -16.19 -6.68
CA SER A 285 11.09 -17.49 -6.04
C SER A 285 12.11 -17.40 -4.89
N GLY A 286 12.02 -18.31 -3.92
CA GLY A 286 13.02 -18.41 -2.86
C GLY A 286 13.06 -17.22 -1.89
N ASN A 287 11.94 -16.53 -1.67
CA ASN A 287 11.82 -15.44 -0.70
C ASN A 287 11.27 -15.94 0.64
N THR A 288 11.56 -15.22 1.72
CA THR A 288 11.13 -15.55 3.08
C THR A 288 10.27 -14.43 3.67
N PHE A 289 9.09 -14.80 4.18
CA PHE A 289 8.15 -13.93 4.88
C PHE A 289 7.92 -14.45 6.30
N GLU A 290 8.35 -13.67 7.29
CA GLU A 290 8.34 -14.10 8.70
C GLU A 290 7.69 -13.06 9.61
N THR A 291 6.74 -13.50 10.43
CA THR A 291 6.12 -12.65 11.47
C THR A 291 5.47 -11.39 10.89
N CYS A 292 4.97 -11.46 9.66
CA CYS A 292 4.24 -10.36 9.04
C CYS A 292 2.76 -10.38 9.44
N ILE A 293 2.16 -9.19 9.50
CA ILE A 293 0.72 -8.98 9.65
C ILE A 293 0.18 -8.54 8.28
N VAL A 294 -0.76 -9.29 7.73
CA VAL A 294 -1.39 -9.01 6.43
C VAL A 294 -2.90 -8.96 6.63
N ALA A 295 -3.45 -7.75 6.73
CA ALA A 295 -4.82 -7.56 7.23
C ALA A 295 -5.72 -6.72 6.33
N SER A 296 -7.01 -7.06 6.27
CA SER A 296 -8.04 -6.18 5.68
C SER A 296 -7.77 -5.80 4.22
N ASN A 297 -7.12 -6.67 3.45
CA ASN A 297 -6.83 -6.46 2.03
C ASN A 297 -7.84 -7.24 1.16
N ALA A 298 -8.06 -6.83 -0.09
CA ALA A 298 -8.90 -7.61 -1.00
C ALA A 298 -8.32 -9.02 -1.25
N ARG A 299 -7.00 -9.13 -1.41
CA ARG A 299 -6.22 -10.37 -1.25
C ARG A 299 -5.07 -10.11 -0.28
N GLY A 300 -4.85 -11.02 0.66
CA GLY A 300 -3.76 -10.91 1.63
C GLY A 300 -2.42 -11.15 0.93
N ILE A 301 -2.16 -12.41 0.56
CA ILE A 301 -0.94 -12.85 -0.11
C ILE A 301 -1.30 -13.41 -1.48
N SER A 302 -0.58 -13.04 -2.54
CA SER A 302 -0.81 -13.55 -3.89
C SER A 302 0.50 -13.96 -4.55
N LEU A 303 0.58 -15.21 -5.02
CA LEU A 303 1.70 -15.77 -5.75
C LEU A 303 1.28 -16.06 -7.19
N TYR A 304 2.08 -15.63 -8.15
CA TYR A 304 1.95 -16.00 -9.56
C TYR A 304 3.30 -16.42 -10.11
N ARG A 305 3.40 -17.69 -10.54
CA ARG A 305 4.66 -18.28 -11.04
C ARG A 305 5.84 -18.04 -10.10
N SER A 306 5.62 -18.27 -8.81
CA SER A 306 6.53 -17.90 -7.72
C SER A 306 6.75 -19.11 -6.82
N ASP A 307 7.86 -19.80 -7.01
CA ASP A 307 8.13 -21.12 -6.42
C ASP A 307 9.04 -21.04 -5.20
N GLY A 308 8.98 -22.05 -4.33
CA GLY A 308 10.00 -22.22 -3.29
C GLY A 308 10.06 -21.10 -2.25
N ASN A 309 8.97 -20.37 -2.01
CA ASN A 309 8.92 -19.32 -0.99
C ASN A 309 8.53 -19.89 0.39
N LEU A 310 9.03 -19.26 1.44
CA LEU A 310 8.72 -19.58 2.84
C LEU A 310 7.81 -18.53 3.45
N PHE A 311 6.67 -18.95 4.00
CA PHE A 311 5.78 -18.14 4.82
C PHE A 311 5.69 -18.77 6.21
N LYS A 312 6.25 -18.12 7.22
CA LYS A 312 6.29 -18.65 8.58
C LYS A 312 5.82 -17.63 9.61
N GLY A 313 4.94 -18.06 10.53
CA GLY A 313 4.57 -17.21 11.67
C GLY A 313 3.80 -15.95 11.29
N ASN A 314 3.17 -15.91 10.11
CA ASN A 314 2.46 -14.71 9.64
C ASN A 314 1.00 -14.72 10.08
N ALA A 315 0.47 -13.56 10.45
CA ALA A 315 -0.95 -13.36 10.71
C ALA A 315 -1.65 -12.80 9.48
N VAL A 316 -2.44 -13.64 8.80
CA VAL A 316 -3.16 -13.32 7.57
C VAL A 316 -4.64 -13.27 7.91
N TRP A 317 -5.21 -12.08 8.09
CA TRP A 317 -6.54 -11.96 8.66
C TRP A 317 -7.44 -10.90 8.05
N ARG A 318 -8.76 -11.15 8.07
CA ARG A 318 -9.78 -10.22 7.51
C ARG A 318 -9.59 -9.85 6.04
N ASN A 319 -8.93 -10.70 5.26
CA ASN A 319 -8.77 -10.47 3.83
C ASN A 319 -9.95 -11.07 3.03
N GLY A 320 -10.21 -10.53 1.84
CA GLY A 320 -11.18 -11.15 0.92
C GLY A 320 -10.75 -12.56 0.47
N CYS A 321 -9.44 -12.76 0.30
CA CYS A 321 -8.80 -14.06 0.20
C CYS A 321 -7.49 -13.99 1.00
N GLY A 322 -7.23 -14.97 1.88
CA GLY A 322 -6.03 -15.00 2.72
C GLY A 322 -4.77 -15.17 1.87
N VAL A 323 -4.68 -16.30 1.17
CA VAL A 323 -3.60 -16.59 0.23
C VAL A 323 -4.13 -17.12 -1.10
N ALA A 324 -3.64 -16.57 -2.21
CA ALA A 324 -3.91 -17.05 -3.55
C ALA A 324 -2.61 -17.57 -4.18
N ILE A 325 -2.58 -18.83 -4.59
CA ILE A 325 -1.43 -19.47 -5.24
C ILE A 325 -1.82 -19.84 -6.67
N ASN A 326 -1.17 -19.21 -7.64
CA ASN A 326 -1.39 -19.44 -9.07
C ASN A 326 -0.11 -19.93 -9.76
N ALA A 327 -0.18 -21.07 -10.45
CA ALA A 327 0.92 -21.63 -11.23
C ALA A 327 2.24 -21.64 -10.44
N SER A 328 2.17 -22.01 -9.15
CA SER A 328 3.27 -21.91 -8.20
C SER A 328 3.33 -23.17 -7.33
N SER A 329 4.55 -23.59 -6.99
CA SER A 329 4.86 -24.87 -6.39
C SER A 329 6.04 -24.79 -5.41
N GLY A 330 6.20 -25.82 -4.58
CA GLY A 330 7.32 -25.92 -3.64
C GLY A 330 7.32 -24.86 -2.54
N ASN A 331 6.25 -24.09 -2.37
CA ASN A 331 6.16 -23.12 -1.28
C ASN A 331 5.87 -23.85 0.05
N LEU A 332 6.42 -23.32 1.15
CA LEU A 332 6.28 -23.85 2.50
C LEU A 332 5.57 -22.82 3.38
N LEU A 333 4.43 -23.21 3.93
CA LEU A 333 3.57 -22.38 4.78
C LEU A 333 3.29 -23.11 6.10
N PHE A 334 3.87 -22.66 7.21
CA PHE A 334 3.60 -23.25 8.54
C PHE A 334 3.68 -22.21 9.66
N ASP A 335 3.09 -22.50 10.81
CA ASP A 335 2.90 -21.58 11.92
C ASP A 335 2.20 -20.26 11.53
N ASN A 336 1.52 -20.19 10.38
CA ASN A 336 0.74 -19.01 10.01
C ASN A 336 -0.66 -19.07 10.62
N GLU A 337 -1.27 -17.91 10.77
CA GLU A 337 -2.61 -17.74 11.33
C GLU A 337 -3.55 -17.17 10.28
N PHE A 338 -4.40 -18.02 9.73
CA PHE A 338 -5.43 -17.63 8.77
C PHE A 338 -6.75 -17.41 9.50
N VAL A 339 -7.09 -16.14 9.75
CA VAL A 339 -8.20 -15.78 10.65
C VAL A 339 -9.19 -14.84 9.98
N GLU A 340 -10.49 -15.16 10.01
CA GLU A 340 -11.56 -14.30 9.47
C GLU A 340 -11.34 -13.84 8.01
N ASN A 341 -10.60 -14.61 7.21
CA ASN A 341 -10.55 -14.37 5.77
C ASN A 341 -11.84 -14.90 5.14
N ARG A 342 -12.42 -14.17 4.18
CA ARG A 342 -13.62 -14.66 3.48
C ARG A 342 -13.37 -15.98 2.74
N LEU A 343 -12.15 -16.17 2.26
CA LEU A 343 -11.63 -17.44 1.78
C LEU A 343 -10.20 -17.59 2.31
N HIS A 344 -9.89 -18.67 3.04
CA HIS A 344 -8.56 -18.86 3.62
C HIS A 344 -7.48 -19.03 2.55
N ALA A 345 -7.70 -19.93 1.59
CA ALA A 345 -6.78 -20.17 0.47
C ALA A 345 -7.53 -20.36 -0.85
N LEU A 346 -6.91 -19.91 -1.95
CA LEU A 346 -7.34 -20.16 -3.32
C LEU A 346 -6.18 -20.72 -4.13
N LEU A 347 -6.36 -21.91 -4.70
CA LEU A 347 -5.37 -22.57 -5.55
C LEU A 347 -5.86 -22.54 -7.00
N MET A 348 -4.96 -22.21 -7.92
CA MET A 348 -5.24 -22.13 -9.35
C MET A 348 -4.03 -22.67 -10.12
N ASP A 349 -4.12 -23.91 -10.59
CA ASP A 349 -2.98 -24.62 -11.18
C ASP A 349 -1.77 -24.62 -10.21
N ALA A 350 -2.04 -24.72 -8.91
CA ALA A 350 -1.00 -24.80 -7.91
C ALA A 350 -0.38 -26.20 -7.98
N GLY A 351 0.96 -26.24 -8.07
CA GLY A 351 1.67 -27.51 -7.89
C GLY A 351 1.62 -27.98 -6.44
N SER A 352 2.49 -28.93 -6.11
CA SER A 352 2.64 -29.38 -4.72
C SER A 352 3.22 -28.25 -3.86
N ASN A 353 2.47 -27.78 -2.87
CA ASN A 353 2.95 -26.90 -1.81
C ASN A 353 2.79 -27.60 -0.46
N SER A 354 3.62 -27.21 0.52
CA SER A 354 3.59 -27.77 1.87
C SER A 354 2.95 -26.77 2.83
N TRP A 355 1.94 -27.22 3.56
CA TRP A 355 1.18 -26.41 4.52
C TRP A 355 1.47 -26.82 5.98
N ASP A 356 2.55 -27.56 6.16
CA ASP A 356 3.09 -28.02 7.44
C ASP A 356 4.58 -28.33 7.25
N ASP A 357 5.33 -28.35 8.34
CA ASP A 357 6.75 -28.75 8.35
C ASP A 357 6.97 -30.26 8.65
N GLY A 358 5.90 -31.06 8.58
CA GLY A 358 5.87 -32.46 9.00
C GLY A 358 5.60 -32.68 10.50
N SER A 359 5.56 -31.61 11.30
CA SER A 359 5.23 -31.68 12.73
C SER A 359 4.17 -30.65 13.16
N ARG A 360 4.15 -29.50 12.49
CA ARG A 360 3.30 -28.33 12.79
C ARG A 360 2.81 -27.70 11.50
N GLY A 361 1.52 -27.37 11.47
CA GLY A 361 0.83 -26.74 10.36
C GLY A 361 0.49 -25.29 10.63
N ASN A 362 -0.68 -24.86 10.17
CA ASN A 362 -1.19 -23.51 10.32
C ASN A 362 -2.43 -23.49 11.23
N PHE A 363 -2.75 -22.31 11.76
CA PHE A 363 -4.00 -22.06 12.47
C PHE A 363 -5.08 -21.59 11.48
N TRP A 364 -6.27 -22.22 11.54
CA TRP A 364 -7.41 -21.92 10.68
C TRP A 364 -8.63 -21.56 11.53
N SER A 365 -9.15 -20.34 11.40
CA SER A 365 -10.24 -19.88 12.27
C SER A 365 -11.55 -20.66 12.08
N ASP A 366 -11.76 -21.34 10.95
CA ASP A 366 -12.92 -22.21 10.71
C ASP A 366 -12.85 -23.54 11.49
N LEU A 367 -11.67 -23.93 11.97
CA LEU A 367 -11.48 -25.07 12.87
C LEU A 367 -11.58 -24.70 14.36
N TRP A 368 -11.73 -23.41 14.69
CA TRP A 368 -11.69 -22.89 16.06
C TRP A 368 -12.67 -23.60 16.99
N GLU A 369 -13.92 -23.80 16.58
CA GLU A 369 -14.93 -24.46 17.43
C GLU A 369 -14.57 -25.91 17.77
N THR A 370 -13.95 -26.62 16.82
CA THR A 370 -13.47 -27.98 17.06
C THR A 370 -12.29 -27.97 18.03
N ALA A 371 -11.34 -27.07 17.80
CA ALA A 371 -10.16 -26.92 18.65
C ALA A 371 -10.53 -26.52 20.09
N LYS A 372 -11.44 -25.55 20.25
CA LYS A 372 -12.00 -25.08 21.53
C LYS A 372 -12.69 -26.20 22.30
N SER A 373 -13.31 -27.17 21.61
CA SER A 373 -13.94 -28.34 22.25
C SER A 373 -12.94 -29.40 22.76
N GLY A 374 -11.63 -29.22 22.53
CA GLY A 374 -10.58 -30.18 22.90
C GLY A 374 -10.52 -31.42 22.01
N LYS A 375 -11.27 -31.45 20.91
CA LYS A 375 -11.22 -32.55 19.93
C LYS A 375 -9.95 -32.45 19.09
N PRO A 376 -9.32 -33.59 18.72
CA PRO A 376 -8.18 -33.57 17.82
C PRO A 376 -8.60 -33.04 16.45
N LEU A 377 -7.75 -32.20 15.85
CA LEU A 377 -7.93 -31.72 14.49
C LEU A 377 -7.40 -32.77 13.50
N GLY A 378 -8.19 -33.08 12.49
CA GLY A 378 -7.74 -33.86 11.34
C GLY A 378 -7.05 -32.99 10.29
N PRO A 379 -6.47 -33.59 9.23
CA PRO A 379 -5.86 -32.85 8.14
C PRO A 379 -6.85 -31.87 7.47
N TYR A 380 -6.36 -30.68 7.14
CA TYR A 380 -7.13 -29.63 6.47
C TYR A 380 -6.79 -29.59 4.98
N SER A 381 -7.74 -30.01 4.15
CA SER A 381 -7.58 -30.06 2.69
C SER A 381 -7.84 -28.70 2.05
N LEU A 382 -6.88 -28.19 1.27
CA LEU A 382 -6.99 -26.92 0.54
C LEU A 382 -7.36 -27.09 -0.94
N GLY A 383 -7.40 -28.33 -1.43
CA GLY A 383 -7.68 -28.66 -2.83
C GLY A 383 -6.41 -28.93 -3.64
N GLU A 384 -6.55 -29.44 -4.87
CA GLU A 384 -5.42 -29.76 -5.77
C GLU A 384 -4.32 -30.64 -5.12
N GLY A 385 -4.69 -31.50 -4.17
CA GLY A 385 -3.74 -32.35 -3.42
C GLY A 385 -2.93 -31.61 -2.33
N ASN A 386 -3.19 -30.33 -2.10
CA ASN A 386 -2.59 -29.55 -1.03
C ASN A 386 -3.34 -29.78 0.30
N VAL A 387 -2.58 -30.10 1.34
CA VAL A 387 -3.12 -30.44 2.67
C VAL A 387 -2.19 -29.91 3.74
N ASP A 388 -2.78 -29.31 4.78
CA ASP A 388 -2.14 -29.12 6.06
C ASP A 388 -2.44 -30.36 6.92
N ARG A 389 -1.40 -31.16 7.21
CA ARG A 389 -1.55 -32.40 7.98
C ARG A 389 -1.56 -32.19 9.48
N HIS A 390 -1.11 -31.03 9.93
CA HIS A 390 -0.90 -30.73 11.34
C HIS A 390 -1.53 -29.39 11.76
N PRO A 391 -2.84 -29.15 11.52
CA PRO A 391 -3.48 -27.89 11.91
C PRO A 391 -3.28 -27.56 13.39
N LEU A 392 -3.03 -26.29 13.67
CA LEU A 392 -2.82 -25.79 15.03
C LEU A 392 -4.16 -25.60 15.75
N ASN A 393 -4.19 -25.96 17.03
CA ASN A 393 -5.38 -25.84 17.89
C ASN A 393 -5.55 -24.46 18.53
N ALA A 394 -4.51 -23.63 18.50
CA ALA A 394 -4.52 -22.29 19.08
C ALA A 394 -3.74 -21.33 18.20
N SER A 395 -4.22 -20.09 18.13
CA SER A 395 -3.47 -18.97 17.60
C SER A 395 -2.53 -18.42 18.69
N SER A 396 -1.37 -17.93 18.26
CA SER A 396 -0.32 -17.34 19.09
C SER A 396 -0.34 -15.81 19.11
N LEU A 397 -0.87 -15.18 18.05
CA LEU A 397 -0.90 -13.73 17.88
C LEU A 397 -2.32 -13.16 17.90
N LEU A 398 -3.30 -13.87 17.35
CA LEU A 398 -4.70 -13.45 17.26
C LEU A 398 -5.57 -14.14 18.33
N VAL A 399 -6.25 -13.36 19.14
CA VAL A 399 -7.03 -13.84 20.28
C VAL A 399 -8.52 -13.59 20.04
N PRO A 400 -9.38 -14.62 20.19
CA PRO A 400 -10.82 -14.46 20.02
C PRO A 400 -11.46 -13.84 21.26
N VAL A 401 -12.37 -12.90 21.03
CA VAL A 401 -13.24 -12.29 22.03
C VAL A 401 -14.67 -12.60 21.62
N GLU A 402 -15.43 -13.20 22.53
CA GLU A 402 -16.80 -13.61 22.29
C GLU A 402 -17.74 -12.86 23.24
N VAL A 403 -18.46 -11.89 22.71
CA VAL A 403 -19.40 -11.06 23.49
C VAL A 403 -20.81 -11.57 23.28
N ARG A 404 -21.49 -11.91 24.38
CA ARG A 404 -22.87 -12.42 24.40
C ARG A 404 -23.73 -11.58 25.35
N THR A 405 -24.98 -11.39 24.96
CA THR A 405 -25.99 -10.81 25.85
C THR A 405 -27.28 -11.63 25.76
N PRO A 406 -27.93 -11.96 26.89
CA PRO A 406 -29.25 -12.58 26.86
C PRO A 406 -30.35 -11.60 26.40
N ILE A 407 -30.09 -10.29 26.45
CA ILE A 407 -31.07 -9.22 26.15
C ILE A 407 -30.44 -8.18 25.23
N GLY A 408 -31.17 -7.80 24.18
CA GLY A 408 -30.74 -6.74 23.27
C GLY A 408 -29.61 -7.17 22.35
N TYR A 409 -28.64 -6.27 22.17
CA TYR A 409 -27.56 -6.42 21.18
C TYR A 409 -26.22 -6.13 21.84
N ALA A 410 -25.19 -6.86 21.45
CA ALA A 410 -23.83 -6.62 21.89
C ALA A 410 -22.87 -6.50 20.69
N GLU A 411 -21.84 -5.68 20.86
CA GLU A 411 -20.74 -5.45 19.92
C GLU A 411 -19.41 -5.75 20.63
N GLY A 412 -18.40 -6.13 19.85
CA GLY A 412 -17.03 -6.38 20.32
C GLY A 412 -16.60 -7.84 20.21
N SER A 413 -17.45 -8.71 19.64
CA SER A 413 -17.05 -10.07 19.26
C SER A 413 -16.14 -10.05 18.03
N GLY A 414 -15.15 -10.92 18.00
CA GLY A 414 -14.26 -11.11 16.86
C GLY A 414 -12.85 -11.51 17.29
N TRP A 415 -11.93 -11.54 16.34
CA TRP A 415 -10.51 -11.77 16.60
C TRP A 415 -9.73 -10.45 16.72
N TYR A 416 -8.73 -10.42 17.60
CA TYR A 416 -7.92 -9.23 17.90
C TYR A 416 -6.46 -9.61 18.06
N LEU A 417 -5.54 -8.70 17.74
CA LEU A 417 -4.13 -8.90 18.10
C LEU A 417 -4.00 -8.98 19.63
N GLY A 418 -3.23 -9.94 20.12
CA GLY A 418 -2.92 -10.08 21.54
C GLY A 418 -2.30 -8.80 22.09
N ASN A 419 -2.61 -8.50 23.35
CA ASN A 419 -2.23 -7.28 24.05
C ASN A 419 -2.77 -5.98 23.42
N THR A 420 -3.83 -6.05 22.61
CA THR A 420 -4.57 -4.87 22.16
C THR A 420 -5.83 -4.64 22.97
N THR A 421 -6.30 -3.39 22.97
CA THR A 421 -7.54 -3.00 23.64
C THR A 421 -8.72 -3.20 22.70
N VAL A 422 -9.70 -4.00 23.12
CA VAL A 422 -11.01 -4.12 22.46
C VAL A 422 -12.04 -3.24 23.15
N LYS A 423 -12.92 -2.61 22.36
CA LYS A 423 -14.13 -1.97 22.86
C LYS A 423 -15.29 -2.95 22.77
N VAL A 424 -15.97 -3.16 23.88
CA VAL A 424 -17.21 -3.94 23.95
C VAL A 424 -18.36 -3.04 24.34
N LYS A 425 -19.52 -3.29 23.76
CA LYS A 425 -20.71 -2.47 24.00
C LYS A 425 -21.97 -3.31 24.02
N VAL A 426 -22.91 -2.95 24.88
CA VAL A 426 -24.22 -3.58 24.93
C VAL A 426 -25.33 -2.54 25.01
N TRP A 427 -26.42 -2.83 24.32
CA TRP A 427 -27.64 -2.05 24.36
C TRP A 427 -28.79 -2.94 24.81
N PRO A 428 -29.64 -2.47 25.74
CA PRO A 428 -30.85 -3.19 26.09
C PRO A 428 -31.76 -3.28 24.86
N GLY A 429 -32.53 -4.36 24.77
CA GLY A 429 -33.70 -4.43 23.88
C GLY A 429 -34.84 -3.54 24.38
N ASN A 430 -36.05 -3.71 23.86
CA ASN A 430 -37.25 -2.93 24.24
C ASN A 430 -37.80 -3.24 25.66
N PHE A 431 -36.95 -3.56 26.63
CA PHE A 431 -37.31 -3.92 28.00
C PHE A 431 -36.98 -2.78 28.97
N PHE A 432 -37.97 -1.93 29.27
CA PHE A 432 -37.81 -0.73 30.09
C PHE A 432 -37.56 -0.97 31.60
N PHE A 433 -37.60 -2.22 32.06
CA PHE A 433 -37.47 -2.60 33.47
C PHE A 433 -36.17 -3.37 33.76
N VAL A 434 -35.26 -3.46 32.79
CA VAL A 434 -33.99 -4.18 32.92
C VAL A 434 -32.85 -3.19 32.70
N VAL A 435 -31.89 -3.17 33.63
CA VAL A 435 -30.69 -2.35 33.52
C VAL A 435 -29.46 -3.23 33.46
N PHE A 436 -28.48 -2.79 32.68
CA PHE A 436 -27.19 -3.44 32.61
C PHE A 436 -26.54 -3.39 34.00
N ASP A 437 -25.97 -4.53 34.41
CA ASP A 437 -25.31 -4.66 35.70
C ASP A 437 -23.79 -4.70 35.54
N ARG A 438 -23.27 -5.67 34.78
CA ARG A 438 -21.84 -5.88 34.59
C ARG A 438 -21.53 -6.76 33.38
N TRP A 439 -20.28 -6.73 32.95
CA TRP A 439 -19.66 -7.73 32.09
C TRP A 439 -18.99 -8.79 32.95
N GLU A 440 -19.28 -10.06 32.67
CA GLU A 440 -18.77 -11.21 33.41
C GLU A 440 -18.04 -12.17 32.46
N ASP A 441 -16.91 -12.73 32.89
CA ASP A 441 -16.20 -13.80 32.14
C ASP A 441 -16.80 -15.19 32.39
N ASP A 442 -16.27 -16.21 31.71
CA ASP A 442 -16.64 -17.62 31.87
C ASP A 442 -16.38 -18.17 33.29
N LYS A 443 -15.49 -17.53 34.05
CA LYS A 443 -15.15 -17.86 35.45
C LYS A 443 -15.99 -17.09 36.47
N GLY A 444 -16.97 -16.29 36.02
CA GLY A 444 -17.85 -15.51 36.89
C GLY A 444 -17.22 -14.22 37.43
N ARG A 445 -16.08 -13.78 36.88
CA ARG A 445 -15.36 -12.58 37.32
C ARG A 445 -15.92 -11.34 36.61
N THR A 446 -16.15 -10.29 37.38
CA THR A 446 -16.55 -8.98 36.83
C THR A 446 -15.37 -8.33 36.10
N LEU A 447 -15.53 -8.08 34.80
CA LEU A 447 -14.52 -7.42 33.97
C LEU A 447 -14.79 -5.92 33.79
N ALA A 448 -16.05 -5.50 33.80
CA ALA A 448 -16.45 -4.09 33.76
C ALA A 448 -17.88 -3.89 34.28
N ALA A 449 -18.18 -2.68 34.78
CA ALA A 449 -19.49 -2.31 35.34
C ALA A 449 -20.25 -1.28 34.48
N THR A 450 -19.77 -1.01 33.27
CA THR A 450 -20.40 -0.07 32.32
C THR A 450 -20.83 -0.79 31.04
N PRO A 451 -21.97 -0.40 30.42
CA PRO A 451 -22.46 -1.04 29.19
C PRO A 451 -21.48 -0.92 28.02
N GLU A 452 -20.64 0.13 28.03
CA GLU A 452 -19.51 0.30 27.13
C GLU A 452 -18.21 0.17 27.95
N ALA A 453 -17.31 -0.71 27.53
CA ALA A 453 -16.08 -1.02 28.26
C ALA A 453 -14.90 -1.25 27.31
N GLN A 454 -13.70 -1.08 27.85
CA GLN A 454 -12.43 -1.38 27.17
C GLN A 454 -11.72 -2.49 27.93
N LEU A 455 -11.28 -3.51 27.19
CA LEU A 455 -10.65 -4.71 27.77
C LEU A 455 -9.35 -4.98 27.03
N ILE A 456 -8.30 -5.40 27.75
CA ILE A 456 -7.05 -5.85 27.13
C ILE A 456 -7.18 -7.34 26.82
N VAL A 457 -7.03 -7.70 25.55
CA VAL A 457 -7.16 -9.08 25.10
C VAL A 457 -5.83 -9.80 25.28
N THR A 458 -5.72 -10.65 26.30
CA THR A 458 -4.50 -11.42 26.61
C THR A 458 -4.67 -12.92 26.40
N GLU A 459 -5.87 -13.43 26.60
CA GLU A 459 -6.27 -14.82 26.38
C GLU A 459 -7.67 -14.87 25.76
N PRO A 460 -8.07 -15.99 25.11
CA PRO A 460 -9.44 -16.18 24.65
C PRO A 460 -10.44 -15.85 25.76
N VAL A 461 -11.43 -15.01 25.48
CA VAL A 461 -12.38 -14.55 26.50
C VAL A 461 -13.82 -14.64 26.02
N GLU A 462 -14.68 -15.24 26.83
CA GLU A 462 -16.12 -15.16 26.69
C GLU A 462 -16.67 -14.12 27.67
N LEU A 463 -17.33 -13.09 27.13
CA LEU A 463 -17.91 -11.97 27.87
C LEU A 463 -19.42 -12.05 27.81
N LYS A 464 -20.04 -12.14 28.98
CA LYS A 464 -21.50 -12.14 29.13
C LYS A 464 -21.98 -10.84 29.75
N ALA A 465 -22.92 -10.16 29.10
CA ALA A 465 -23.66 -9.06 29.71
C ALA A 465 -24.63 -9.60 30.75
N VAL A 466 -24.45 -9.18 32.00
CA VAL A 466 -25.36 -9.47 33.11
C VAL A 466 -26.32 -8.31 33.28
N TRP A 467 -27.58 -8.64 33.50
CA TRP A 467 -28.69 -7.72 33.58
C TRP A 467 -29.44 -7.91 34.90
N ARG A 468 -29.95 -6.82 35.48
CA ARG A 468 -30.79 -6.86 36.68
C ARG A 468 -32.12 -6.15 36.44
N ILE A 469 -33.17 -6.63 37.12
CA ILE A 469 -34.50 -6.01 37.07
C ILE A 469 -34.52 -4.80 37.99
N GLU A 470 -35.00 -3.66 37.51
CA GLU A 470 -35.20 -2.45 38.29
C GLU A 470 -36.66 -2.02 38.27
N TYR A 471 -37.35 -2.17 39.42
CA TYR A 471 -38.80 -1.94 39.56
C TYR A 471 -39.21 -0.46 39.73
N ARG A 472 -38.25 0.48 39.77
CA ARG A 472 -38.52 1.88 40.16
C ARG A 472 -39.49 2.62 39.22
N THR A 473 -39.58 2.24 37.95
CA THR A 473 -40.49 2.85 36.96
C THR A 473 -41.92 2.28 37.01
N VAL A 474 -42.09 1.01 37.40
CA VAL A 474 -43.41 0.36 37.45
C VAL A 474 -44.29 1.01 38.53
N ALA A 475 -43.72 1.35 39.68
CA ALA A 475 -44.45 1.99 40.75
C ALA A 475 -44.94 3.40 40.36
N VAL A 476 -44.09 4.21 39.71
CA VAL A 476 -44.44 5.60 39.37
C VAL A 476 -45.48 5.67 38.25
N THR A 477 -45.38 4.84 37.21
CA THR A 477 -46.35 4.87 36.08
C THR A 477 -47.69 4.26 36.47
N ILE A 478 -47.70 3.20 37.31
CA ILE A 478 -48.96 2.65 37.85
C ILE A 478 -49.60 3.65 38.82
N VAL A 479 -48.84 4.26 39.72
CA VAL A 479 -49.37 5.27 40.65
C VAL A 479 -49.88 6.50 39.89
N ALA A 480 -49.16 6.99 38.88
CA ALA A 480 -49.61 8.12 38.06
C ALA A 480 -50.87 7.78 37.24
N GLY A 481 -50.95 6.57 36.67
CA GLY A 481 -52.14 6.09 35.96
C GLY A 481 -53.36 5.94 36.86
N VAL A 482 -53.17 5.39 38.06
CA VAL A 482 -54.23 5.26 39.08
C VAL A 482 -54.68 6.63 39.58
N LEU A 483 -53.74 7.55 39.85
CA LEU A 483 -54.06 8.93 40.26
C LEU A 483 -54.79 9.70 39.17
N ALA A 484 -54.37 9.58 37.91
CA ALA A 484 -55.04 10.22 36.76
C ALA A 484 -56.45 9.63 36.52
N PHE A 485 -56.62 8.32 36.71
CA PHE A 485 -57.92 7.65 36.66
C PHE A 485 -58.85 8.15 37.78
N TYR A 486 -58.36 8.24 39.01
CA TYR A 486 -59.13 8.77 40.14
C TYR A 486 -59.46 10.26 39.97
N ALA A 487 -58.54 11.07 39.45
CA ALA A 487 -58.78 12.48 39.16
C ALA A 487 -59.87 12.68 38.10
N ARG A 488 -59.85 11.90 37.01
CA ARG A 488 -60.91 11.91 35.98
C ARG A 488 -62.26 11.49 36.54
N LYS A 489 -62.30 10.45 37.39
CA LYS A 489 -63.54 9.95 38.02
C LYS A 489 -64.13 10.92 39.06
N ARG A 490 -63.29 11.73 39.73
CA ARG A 490 -63.73 12.82 40.61
C ARG A 490 -64.28 14.00 39.81
N ALA A 491 -63.62 14.39 38.72
CA ALA A 491 -64.07 15.47 37.84
C ALA A 491 -65.42 15.17 37.16
N SER A 492 -65.69 13.89 36.82
CA SER A 492 -66.96 13.48 36.22
C SER A 492 -68.14 13.40 37.19
N LYS A 493 -67.91 13.43 38.50
CA LYS A 493 -68.95 13.43 39.55
C LYS A 493 -69.29 14.83 40.08
N ALA A 494 -68.52 15.85 39.71
CA ALA A 494 -68.69 17.23 40.13
C ALA A 494 -69.30 18.13 39.03
N ARG A 495 -69.89 17.53 37.99
CA ARG A 495 -70.60 18.22 36.90
C ARG A 495 -72.06 17.82 36.87
#